data_AF-X1UCY7-F1
#
_entry.id   AF-X1UCY7-F1
#
_cell.length_a   1.000
_cell.length_b   1.000
_cell.length_c   1.000
_cell.angle_alpha   90.00
_cell.angle_beta   90.00
_cell.angle_gamma   90.00
#
_symmetry.space_group_name_H-M   'P 1'
#
loop_
_entity.id
_entity.type
_entity.pdbx_description
1 polymer ?
#
loop_
_entity_poly.entity_id
_entity_poly.type
_entity_poly.pdbx_seq_one_letter_code
_entity_poly.pdbx_strand_id
1 'polypeptide(L)'
;KTHIADHRRLFRRVEFDLGTTEASRQPTDQRIENFARQDDPQFMELYFQFGRYLLIASSRPGSQPANLQGIWNDKINPPWDSKWTTNINTEMNYWPAEVTNLSECHQPLFDLLEDVAESGRKTAKVHYGCRGWVLHHNTDLWRGTAPINASNHGIWVTGGAWLCQDLWEHYLFGGDKKFLKERAYPIMKEAAMFFVDFLIEDPKTGWLISTPSNSPEIGGLVAGPTMDHQIIRDLFTNCIEASKILGVDTDFRRKLTELHSRIAPN
;
A
#
# COMPACT_ATOMS: atom_id res chain seq x y z
N LYS A 1 29.52 18.16 1.79
CA LYS A 1 28.87 18.93 0.69
C LYS A 1 27.93 18.04 -0.14
N THR A 2 28.35 16.84 -0.56
CA THR A 2 27.53 15.87 -1.33
C THR A 2 26.22 15.48 -0.64
N HIS A 3 26.26 15.08 0.64
CA HIS A 3 25.06 14.72 1.42
C HIS A 3 23.97 15.80 1.39
N ILE A 4 24.35 17.06 1.70
CA ILE A 4 23.41 18.18 1.75
C ILE A 4 22.75 18.43 0.39
N ALA A 5 23.52 18.31 -0.69
CA ALA A 5 23.01 18.49 -2.04
C ALA A 5 21.99 17.41 -2.43
N ASP A 6 22.28 16.14 -2.11
CA ASP A 6 21.37 15.02 -2.35
C ASP A 6 20.05 15.19 -1.57
N HIS A 7 20.13 15.41 -0.25
CA HIS A 7 18.94 15.59 0.57
C HIS A 7 18.10 16.80 0.13
N ARG A 8 18.74 17.95 -0.11
CA ARG A 8 18.03 19.19 -0.50
C ARG A 8 17.33 19.06 -1.85
N ARG A 9 17.87 18.26 -2.78
CA ARG A 9 17.23 18.00 -4.10
C ARG A 9 15.83 17.40 -3.96
N LEU A 10 15.59 16.60 -2.92
CA LEU A 10 14.29 16.01 -2.60
C LEU A 10 13.49 16.94 -1.67
N PHE A 11 14.09 17.32 -0.55
CA PHE A 11 13.38 18.02 0.53
C PHE A 11 12.83 19.38 0.09
N ARG A 12 13.59 20.17 -0.68
CA ARG A 12 13.22 21.53 -1.10
C ARG A 12 12.23 21.62 -2.26
N ARG A 13 11.67 20.50 -2.73
CA ARG A 13 10.68 20.51 -3.82
C ARG A 13 9.32 21.06 -3.41
N VAL A 14 9.02 21.04 -2.11
CA VAL A 14 7.76 21.56 -1.57
C VAL A 14 8.07 22.43 -0.36
N GLU A 15 7.45 23.59 -0.37
CA GLU A 15 7.52 24.63 0.65
C GLU A 15 6.15 25.29 0.68
N PHE A 16 5.69 25.66 1.87
CA PHE A 16 4.47 26.43 2.08
C PHE A 16 4.62 27.12 3.42
N ASP A 17 4.13 28.34 3.54
CA ASP A 17 4.26 29.13 4.76
C ASP A 17 2.86 29.36 5.35
N LEU A 18 2.65 28.88 6.58
CA LEU A 18 1.41 29.08 7.33
C LEU A 18 1.50 30.26 8.32
N GLY A 19 2.63 30.98 8.32
CA GLY A 19 2.94 32.07 9.24
C GLY A 19 3.60 31.60 10.53
N THR A 20 4.16 32.55 11.27
CA THR A 20 4.87 32.31 12.53
C THR A 20 4.28 33.11 13.69
N THR A 21 4.26 32.53 14.88
CA THR A 21 3.95 33.20 16.16
C THR A 21 5.16 33.10 17.10
N GLU A 22 5.09 33.73 18.28
CA GLU A 22 6.16 33.61 19.30
C GLU A 22 6.39 32.16 19.74
N ALA A 23 5.36 31.31 19.65
CA ALA A 23 5.45 29.87 19.94
C ALA A 23 6.52 29.16 19.10
N SER A 24 6.78 29.62 17.88
CA SER A 24 7.78 29.03 16.97
C SER A 24 9.22 29.06 17.52
N ARG A 25 9.49 29.91 18.52
CA ARG A 25 10.81 30.01 19.18
C ARG A 25 10.99 29.02 20.34
N GLN A 26 9.92 28.37 20.78
CA GLN A 26 9.97 27.38 21.86
C GLN A 26 10.63 26.08 21.36
N PRO A 27 11.25 25.30 22.28
CA PRO A 27 11.65 23.93 21.99
C PRO A 27 10.49 23.06 21.48
N THR A 28 10.78 22.14 20.56
CA THR A 28 9.76 21.29 19.89
C THR A 28 8.89 20.48 20.86
N ASP A 29 9.47 19.98 21.95
CA ASP A 29 8.76 19.26 23.01
C ASP A 29 7.70 20.14 23.70
N GLN A 30 8.04 21.40 24.00
CA GLN A 30 7.09 22.36 24.58
C GLN A 30 6.01 22.77 23.59
N ARG A 31 6.35 22.87 22.30
CA ARG A 31 5.37 23.17 21.24
C ARG A 31 4.34 22.05 21.11
N ILE A 32 4.75 20.79 21.19
CA ILE A 32 3.85 19.62 21.20
C ILE A 32 2.92 19.67 22.42
N GLU A 33 3.47 19.86 23.62
CA GLU A 33 2.69 19.87 24.87
C GLU A 33 1.62 20.98 24.86
N ASN A 34 1.94 22.12 24.26
CA ASN A 34 1.08 23.29 24.26
C ASN A 34 0.22 23.45 22.99
N PHE A 35 0.37 22.62 21.97
CA PHE A 35 -0.26 22.82 20.65
C PHE A 35 -1.79 23.00 20.72
N ALA A 36 -2.47 22.29 21.62
CA ALA A 36 -3.92 22.42 21.79
C ALA A 36 -4.37 23.70 22.51
N ARG A 37 -3.42 24.48 23.07
CA ARG A 37 -3.67 25.66 23.91
C ARG A 37 -3.11 26.95 23.33
N GLN A 38 -2.35 26.89 22.23
CA GLN A 38 -1.72 28.05 21.61
C GLN A 38 -1.72 27.93 20.08
N ASP A 39 -1.82 29.07 19.40
CA ASP A 39 -1.73 29.11 17.94
C ASP A 39 -0.28 28.98 17.48
N ASP A 40 0.02 27.86 16.82
CA ASP A 40 1.34 27.56 16.28
C ASP A 40 1.27 26.99 14.85
N PRO A 41 0.90 27.81 13.86
CA PRO A 41 0.75 27.36 12.48
C PRO A 41 2.06 26.81 11.87
N GLN A 42 3.20 27.37 12.26
CA GLN A 42 4.52 26.87 11.82
C GLN A 42 4.78 25.44 12.32
N PHE A 43 4.17 25.01 13.43
CA PHE A 43 4.32 23.64 13.91
C PHE A 43 3.65 22.62 12.97
N MET A 44 2.52 22.99 12.37
CA MET A 44 1.86 22.15 11.35
C MET A 44 2.75 22.00 10.10
N GLU A 45 3.41 23.09 9.69
CA GLU A 45 4.39 23.06 8.61
C GLU A 45 5.58 22.15 8.96
N LEU A 46 6.13 22.30 10.17
CA LEU A 46 7.21 21.44 10.68
C LEU A 46 6.80 19.96 10.69
N TYR A 47 5.59 19.65 11.15
CA TYR A 47 5.09 18.27 11.24
C TYR A 47 4.91 17.64 9.85
N PHE A 48 4.35 18.38 8.89
CA PHE A 48 4.26 17.94 7.50
C PHE A 48 5.65 17.71 6.89
N GLN A 49 6.57 18.66 7.07
CA GLN A 49 7.93 18.53 6.56
C GLN A 49 8.69 17.39 7.24
N PHE A 50 8.38 17.08 8.50
CA PHE A 50 8.93 15.94 9.20
C PHE A 50 8.51 14.61 8.56
N GLY A 51 7.25 14.46 8.13
CA GLY A 51 6.81 13.29 7.37
C GLY A 51 7.62 13.08 6.08
N ARG A 52 7.81 14.15 5.30
CA ARG A 52 8.66 14.12 4.09
C ARG A 52 10.11 13.76 4.42
N TYR A 53 10.66 14.35 5.47
CA TYR A 53 12.02 14.06 5.94
C TYR A 53 12.17 12.57 6.30
N LEU A 54 11.21 12.01 7.05
CA LEU A 54 11.26 10.60 7.45
C LEU A 54 11.18 9.66 6.24
N LEU A 55 10.34 9.95 5.25
CA LEU A 55 10.28 9.14 4.04
C LEU A 55 11.60 9.20 3.25
N ILE A 56 12.18 10.40 3.07
CA ILE A 56 13.51 10.56 2.44
C ILE A 56 14.59 9.78 3.20
N ALA A 57 14.52 9.73 4.53
CA ALA A 57 15.52 9.09 5.36
C ALA A 57 15.36 7.57 5.48
N SER A 58 14.15 7.03 5.22
CA SER A 58 13.83 5.60 5.41
C SER A 58 13.54 4.82 4.13
N SER A 59 13.26 5.49 3.01
CA SER A 59 12.94 4.83 1.75
C SER A 59 13.61 5.53 0.56
N ARG A 60 14.75 5.00 0.12
CA ARG A 60 15.52 5.52 -1.02
C ARG A 60 15.70 4.42 -2.06
N PRO A 61 15.77 4.73 -3.36
CA PRO A 61 16.05 3.72 -4.38
C PRO A 61 17.20 2.78 -4.00
N GLY A 62 16.94 1.48 -4.02
CA GLY A 62 17.89 0.43 -3.62
C GLY A 62 17.92 0.09 -2.12
N SER A 63 17.11 0.73 -1.28
CA SER A 63 16.89 0.30 0.11
C SER A 63 15.70 -0.67 0.22
N GLN A 64 15.44 -1.17 1.44
CA GLN A 64 14.13 -1.73 1.76
C GLN A 64 13.11 -0.60 1.94
N PRO A 65 11.80 -0.88 1.79
CA PRO A 65 10.76 0.10 2.11
C PRO A 65 10.68 0.40 3.61
N ALA A 66 10.18 1.59 3.96
CA ALA A 66 9.90 1.96 5.35
C ALA A 66 8.95 0.94 6.01
N ASN A 67 9.37 0.34 7.13
CA ASN A 67 8.56 -0.59 7.92
C ASN A 67 7.71 0.17 8.97
N LEU A 68 7.10 -0.53 9.94
CA LEU A 68 6.31 0.08 11.02
C LEU A 68 7.04 1.18 11.82
N GLN A 69 8.38 1.21 11.80
CA GLN A 69 9.21 2.20 12.47
C GLN A 69 10.16 2.91 11.49
N GLY A 70 9.85 2.92 10.19
CA GLY A 70 10.75 3.40 9.14
C GLY A 70 12.00 2.53 9.02
N ILE A 71 13.05 2.91 9.73
CA ILE A 71 14.30 2.16 9.91
C ILE A 71 14.83 2.24 11.36
N TRP A 72 14.07 2.83 12.28
CA TRP A 72 14.54 3.21 13.62
C TRP A 72 13.96 2.30 14.70
N ASN A 73 14.77 1.35 15.16
CA ASN A 73 14.40 0.42 16.22
C ASN A 73 15.62 0.06 17.09
N ASP A 74 15.46 0.11 18.41
CA ASP A 74 16.47 -0.23 19.41
C ASP A 74 16.18 -1.57 20.13
N LYS A 75 15.08 -2.24 19.81
CA LYS A 75 14.63 -3.47 20.47
C LYS A 75 14.93 -4.71 19.62
N ILE A 76 15.34 -5.80 20.27
CA ILE A 76 15.47 -7.12 19.62
C ILE A 76 14.10 -7.69 19.23
N ASN A 77 13.10 -7.51 20.11
CA ASN A 77 11.71 -7.91 19.90
C ASN A 77 10.82 -6.66 19.86
N PRO A 78 10.80 -5.92 18.74
CA PRO A 78 9.98 -4.73 18.62
C PRO A 78 8.48 -5.08 18.57
N PRO A 79 7.59 -4.15 18.94
CA PRO A 79 6.15 -4.32 18.76
C PRO A 79 5.81 -4.70 17.31
N TRP A 80 5.01 -5.75 17.13
CA TRP A 80 4.64 -6.31 15.83
C TRP A 80 5.84 -6.58 14.91
N ASP A 81 6.97 -6.97 15.51
CA ASP A 81 8.22 -7.30 14.82
C ASP A 81 8.80 -6.18 13.92
N SER A 82 8.29 -4.94 14.02
CA SER A 82 8.66 -3.85 13.11
C SER A 82 8.56 -4.26 11.63
N LYS A 83 7.55 -5.07 11.31
CA LYS A 83 7.34 -5.68 9.99
C LYS A 83 6.68 -4.70 9.01
N TRP A 84 6.28 -5.22 7.85
CA TRP A 84 5.34 -4.57 6.96
C TRP A 84 3.95 -5.15 7.21
N THR A 85 3.16 -4.44 8.02
CA THR A 85 1.73 -4.72 8.17
C THR A 85 1.00 -4.05 7.01
N THR A 86 0.26 -4.81 6.21
CA THR A 86 -0.27 -4.43 4.90
C THR A 86 -1.80 -4.43 4.87
N ASN A 87 -2.41 -4.18 6.02
CA ASN A 87 -3.85 -3.98 6.15
C ASN A 87 -4.17 -2.53 6.55
N ILE A 88 -3.21 -1.60 6.40
CA ILE A 88 -3.31 -0.13 6.52
C ILE A 88 -1.91 0.52 6.64
N ASN A 89 -1.00 -0.09 7.43
CA ASN A 89 0.19 0.62 7.92
C ASN A 89 1.23 0.88 6.83
N THR A 90 1.54 -0.15 6.04
CA THR A 90 2.56 -0.04 4.98
C THR A 90 2.04 0.85 3.87
N GLU A 91 0.76 0.74 3.50
CA GLU A 91 0.08 1.64 2.56
C GLU A 91 0.22 3.10 3.02
N MET A 92 -0.11 3.36 4.29
CA MET A 92 -0.07 4.70 4.87
C MET A 92 1.33 5.34 4.87
N ASN A 93 2.39 4.53 5.00
CA ASN A 93 3.76 5.03 4.90
C ASN A 93 4.03 5.70 3.53
N TYR A 94 3.32 5.29 2.47
CA TYR A 94 3.57 5.71 1.09
C TYR A 94 2.54 6.67 0.51
N TRP A 95 1.39 6.90 1.16
CA TRP A 95 0.45 7.96 0.78
C TRP A 95 1.11 9.32 0.50
N PRO A 96 2.12 9.80 1.25
CA PRO A 96 2.76 11.07 0.93
C PRO A 96 3.73 11.02 -0.27
N ALA A 97 4.17 9.84 -0.74
CA ALA A 97 5.27 9.72 -1.70
C ALA A 97 5.01 10.52 -2.98
N GLU A 98 3.86 10.33 -3.61
CA GLU A 98 3.55 10.99 -4.87
C GLU A 98 3.09 12.43 -4.67
N VAL A 99 2.06 12.65 -3.84
CA VAL A 99 1.44 13.97 -3.66
C VAL A 99 2.40 14.99 -3.05
N THR A 100 3.40 14.53 -2.28
CA THR A 100 4.45 15.39 -1.75
C THR A 100 5.72 15.40 -2.61
N ASN A 101 5.68 14.98 -3.88
CA ASN A 101 6.80 15.14 -4.81
C ASN A 101 8.09 14.41 -4.36
N LEU A 102 7.91 13.18 -3.87
CA LEU A 102 8.95 12.24 -3.43
C LEU A 102 8.80 10.89 -4.14
N SER A 103 8.33 10.88 -5.40
CA SER A 103 8.06 9.67 -6.18
C SER A 103 9.23 8.67 -6.21
N GLU A 104 10.48 9.14 -6.20
CA GLU A 104 11.65 8.24 -6.15
C GLU A 104 11.74 7.45 -4.83
N CYS A 105 11.19 7.97 -3.74
CA CYS A 105 11.13 7.26 -2.45
C CYS A 105 10.08 6.14 -2.44
N HIS A 106 9.23 6.05 -3.47
CA HIS A 106 8.23 4.98 -3.60
C HIS A 106 8.83 3.68 -4.15
N GLN A 107 9.96 3.78 -4.87
CA GLN A 107 10.58 2.66 -5.57
C GLN A 107 10.84 1.42 -4.70
N PRO A 108 11.32 1.54 -3.44
CA PRO A 108 11.50 0.37 -2.58
C PRO A 108 10.23 -0.43 -2.30
N LEU A 109 9.05 0.20 -2.31
CA LEU A 109 7.78 -0.53 -2.15
C LEU A 109 7.48 -1.37 -3.40
N PHE A 110 7.79 -0.85 -4.59
CA PHE A 110 7.61 -1.59 -5.84
C PHE A 110 8.56 -2.79 -5.92
N ASP A 111 9.80 -2.63 -5.44
CA ASP A 111 10.77 -3.72 -5.33
C ASP A 111 10.26 -4.81 -4.35
N LEU A 112 9.70 -4.41 -3.19
CA LEU A 112 9.03 -5.33 -2.27
C LEU A 112 7.86 -6.07 -2.95
N LEU A 113 7.02 -5.34 -3.69
CA LEU A 113 5.85 -5.90 -4.38
C LEU A 113 6.22 -6.96 -5.42
N GLU A 114 7.30 -6.76 -6.16
CA GLU A 114 7.81 -7.75 -7.11
C GLU A 114 8.24 -9.04 -6.39
N ASP A 115 8.97 -8.91 -5.29
CA ASP A 115 9.44 -10.06 -4.51
C ASP A 115 8.27 -10.82 -3.85
N VAL A 116 7.33 -10.11 -3.22
CA VAL A 116 6.17 -10.76 -2.57
C VAL A 116 5.19 -11.32 -3.60
N ALA A 117 5.12 -10.79 -4.80
CA ALA A 117 4.37 -11.42 -5.88
C ALA A 117 4.96 -12.79 -6.22
N GLU A 118 6.30 -12.90 -6.28
CA GLU A 118 6.95 -14.19 -6.51
C GLU A 118 6.65 -15.22 -5.42
N SER A 119 6.85 -14.88 -4.14
CA SER A 119 6.54 -15.80 -3.05
C SER A 119 5.04 -16.06 -2.92
N GLY A 120 4.21 -15.05 -3.19
CA GLY A 120 2.76 -15.08 -3.15
C GLY A 120 2.13 -16.02 -4.18
N ARG A 121 2.79 -16.28 -5.32
CA ARG A 121 2.35 -17.32 -6.29
C ARG A 121 2.31 -18.70 -5.64
N LYS A 122 3.30 -19.01 -4.80
CA LYS A 122 3.34 -20.29 -4.06
C LYS A 122 2.21 -20.35 -3.04
N THR A 123 1.98 -19.26 -2.30
CA THR A 123 0.89 -19.18 -1.32
C THR A 123 -0.47 -19.36 -2.00
N ALA A 124 -0.74 -18.63 -3.09
CA ALA A 124 -1.98 -18.73 -3.87
C ALA A 124 -2.25 -20.17 -4.32
N LYS A 125 -1.24 -20.83 -4.89
CA LYS A 125 -1.36 -22.22 -5.35
C LYS A 125 -1.56 -23.21 -4.21
N VAL A 126 -0.75 -23.14 -3.14
CA VAL A 126 -0.73 -24.15 -2.08
C VAL A 126 -1.92 -24.02 -1.13
N HIS A 127 -2.32 -22.79 -0.80
CA HIS A 127 -3.38 -22.55 0.19
C HIS A 127 -4.77 -22.51 -0.46
N TYR A 128 -4.86 -22.03 -1.71
CA TYR A 128 -6.13 -21.73 -2.36
C TYR A 128 -6.34 -22.45 -3.69
N GLY A 129 -5.33 -23.16 -4.22
CA GLY A 129 -5.42 -23.76 -5.55
C GLY A 129 -5.63 -22.74 -6.68
N CYS A 130 -5.37 -21.46 -6.41
CA CYS A 130 -5.64 -20.34 -7.32
C CYS A 130 -4.39 -19.98 -8.13
N ARG A 131 -4.60 -19.41 -9.32
CA ARG A 131 -3.55 -18.72 -10.08
C ARG A 131 -3.27 -17.34 -9.46
N GLY A 132 -2.32 -16.61 -10.05
CA GLY A 132 -1.94 -15.29 -9.55
C GLY A 132 -1.07 -15.38 -8.30
N TRP A 133 -1.10 -14.33 -7.48
CA TRP A 133 -0.40 -14.26 -6.21
C TRP A 133 -1.29 -13.62 -5.14
N VAL A 134 -1.00 -13.91 -3.87
CA VAL A 134 -1.71 -13.37 -2.71
C VAL A 134 -0.73 -13.00 -1.62
N LEU A 135 -1.02 -11.91 -0.93
CA LEU A 135 -0.37 -11.47 0.31
C LEU A 135 -1.46 -11.13 1.32
N HIS A 136 -1.26 -11.57 2.56
CA HIS A 136 -2.20 -11.34 3.65
C HIS A 136 -1.92 -10.01 4.37
N HIS A 137 -2.18 -9.92 5.68
CA HIS A 137 -2.05 -8.67 6.44
C HIS A 137 -0.61 -8.32 6.85
N ASN A 138 0.37 -9.20 6.60
CA ASN A 138 1.77 -8.99 7.01
C ASN A 138 2.76 -9.65 6.05
N THR A 139 3.91 -8.99 5.88
CA THR A 139 5.13 -9.58 5.31
C THR A 139 6.37 -9.13 6.08
N ASP A 140 7.53 -9.67 5.72
CA ASP A 140 8.80 -9.42 6.39
C ASP A 140 9.97 -9.40 5.38
N LEU A 141 11.20 -9.36 5.91
CA LEU A 141 12.41 -9.27 5.08
C LEU A 141 12.55 -10.47 4.15
N TRP A 142 11.97 -11.61 4.54
CA TRP A 142 12.00 -12.87 3.81
C TRP A 142 10.81 -13.04 2.88
N ARG A 143 9.97 -12.00 2.73
CA ARG A 143 8.84 -11.98 1.79
C ARG A 143 7.81 -13.05 2.12
N GLY A 144 7.60 -13.32 3.40
CA GLY A 144 6.54 -14.22 3.85
C GLY A 144 5.17 -13.72 3.39
N THR A 145 4.37 -14.60 2.77
CA THR A 145 3.03 -14.26 2.25
C THR A 145 1.92 -15.13 2.81
N ALA A 146 2.25 -16.16 3.60
CA ALA A 146 1.26 -16.99 4.29
C ALA A 146 0.55 -16.19 5.41
N PRO A 147 -0.70 -16.54 5.75
CA PRO A 147 -1.40 -15.90 6.87
C PRO A 147 -0.67 -16.20 8.19
N ILE A 148 -0.49 -15.19 9.05
CA ILE A 148 0.21 -15.30 10.33
C ILE A 148 -0.69 -14.94 11.53
N ASN A 149 -0.15 -15.04 12.74
CA ASN A 149 -0.80 -14.73 14.02
C ASN A 149 -1.94 -15.70 14.37
N ALA A 150 -3.18 -15.43 13.94
CA ALA A 150 -4.30 -16.32 14.22
C ALA A 150 -5.29 -16.37 13.05
N SER A 151 -6.00 -17.50 12.93
CA SER A 151 -6.93 -17.73 11.83
C SER A 151 -8.09 -16.75 11.77
N ASN A 152 -8.47 -16.12 12.88
CA ASN A 152 -9.61 -15.20 12.94
C ASN A 152 -9.32 -13.78 12.41
N HIS A 153 -8.06 -13.41 12.18
CA HIS A 153 -7.68 -12.09 11.62
C HIS A 153 -6.53 -12.18 10.60
N GLY A 154 -5.66 -13.19 10.68
CA GLY A 154 -4.55 -13.39 9.75
C GLY A 154 -4.96 -13.88 8.37
N ILE A 155 -6.14 -14.49 8.23
CA ILE A 155 -6.72 -14.84 6.92
C ILE A 155 -7.50 -13.62 6.42
N TRP A 156 -6.76 -12.63 5.94
CA TRP A 156 -7.25 -11.45 5.21
C TRP A 156 -6.51 -11.39 3.89
N VAL A 157 -7.18 -11.61 2.76
CA VAL A 157 -6.52 -11.97 1.48
C VAL A 157 -6.25 -10.79 0.54
N THR A 158 -6.56 -9.57 0.97
CA THR A 158 -6.57 -8.37 0.11
C THR A 158 -5.37 -7.44 0.31
N GLY A 159 -4.35 -7.83 1.07
CA GLY A 159 -3.15 -7.00 1.30
C GLY A 159 -2.32 -6.75 0.05
N GLY A 160 -2.04 -7.81 -0.71
CA GLY A 160 -1.37 -7.66 -2.01
C GLY A 160 -2.17 -6.82 -3.01
N ALA A 161 -3.50 -6.92 -2.96
CA ALA A 161 -4.40 -6.15 -3.81
C ALA A 161 -4.44 -4.67 -3.43
N TRP A 162 -4.40 -4.34 -2.13
CA TRP A 162 -4.36 -2.97 -1.67
C TRP A 162 -3.04 -2.30 -2.05
N LEU A 163 -1.90 -2.94 -1.78
CA LEU A 163 -0.60 -2.42 -2.20
C LEU A 163 -0.45 -2.27 -3.73
N CYS A 164 -1.23 -2.99 -4.53
CA CYS A 164 -1.27 -2.75 -5.98
C CYS A 164 -1.85 -1.37 -6.35
N GLN A 165 -2.57 -0.69 -5.44
CA GLN A 165 -3.02 0.69 -5.65
C GLN A 165 -1.83 1.64 -5.77
N ASP A 166 -0.78 1.47 -4.97
CA ASP A 166 0.44 2.29 -5.02
C ASP A 166 1.14 2.23 -6.40
N LEU A 167 1.15 1.05 -7.04
CA LEU A 167 1.66 0.90 -8.42
C LEU A 167 0.83 1.69 -9.43
N TRP A 168 -0.50 1.67 -9.28
CA TRP A 168 -1.39 2.40 -10.15
C TRP A 168 -1.31 3.92 -9.92
N GLU A 169 -1.28 4.35 -8.66
CA GLU A 169 -1.13 5.76 -8.28
C GLU A 169 0.17 6.34 -8.83
N HIS A 170 1.29 5.65 -8.71
CA HIS A 170 2.56 6.10 -9.30
C HIS A 170 2.42 6.39 -10.81
N TYR A 171 1.71 5.51 -11.54
CA TYR A 171 1.41 5.78 -12.95
C TYR A 171 0.48 7.00 -13.12
N LEU A 172 -0.56 7.17 -12.30
CA LEU A 172 -1.46 8.32 -12.41
C LEU A 172 -0.75 9.66 -12.16
N PHE A 173 0.18 9.71 -11.20
CA PHE A 173 0.96 10.91 -10.90
C PHE A 173 2.05 11.18 -11.94
N GLY A 174 2.75 10.15 -12.42
CA GLY A 174 3.91 10.31 -13.31
C GLY A 174 3.61 10.20 -14.81
N GLY A 175 2.54 9.50 -15.20
CA GLY A 175 2.19 9.21 -16.60
C GLY A 175 3.16 8.26 -17.32
N ASP A 176 4.09 7.61 -16.62
CA ASP A 176 5.12 6.76 -17.22
C ASP A 176 4.53 5.43 -17.72
N LYS A 177 4.22 5.39 -19.02
CA LYS A 177 3.71 4.18 -19.69
C LYS A 177 4.72 3.03 -19.71
N LYS A 178 6.03 3.31 -19.61
CA LYS A 178 7.06 2.27 -19.54
C LYS A 178 6.98 1.59 -18.17
N PHE A 179 6.96 2.36 -17.09
CA PHE A 179 6.72 1.83 -15.75
C PHE A 179 5.42 1.03 -15.68
N LEU A 180 4.32 1.58 -16.23
CA LEU A 180 3.04 0.89 -16.26
C LEU A 180 3.13 -0.47 -16.97
N LYS A 181 3.78 -0.51 -18.14
CA LYS A 181 3.91 -1.72 -18.96
C LYS A 181 4.84 -2.76 -18.34
N GLU A 182 5.98 -2.33 -17.81
CA GLU A 182 7.08 -3.21 -17.44
C GLU A 182 7.03 -3.66 -15.98
N ARG A 183 6.51 -2.84 -15.05
CA ARG A 183 6.46 -3.16 -13.62
C ARG A 183 5.03 -3.26 -13.09
N ALA A 184 4.25 -2.18 -13.17
CA ALA A 184 2.97 -2.10 -12.47
C ALA A 184 1.92 -3.09 -13.01
N TYR A 185 1.64 -3.04 -14.31
CA TYR A 185 0.57 -3.85 -14.90
C TYR A 185 0.78 -5.36 -14.75
N PRO A 186 1.98 -5.94 -14.97
CA PRO A 186 2.22 -7.36 -14.71
C PRO A 186 1.86 -7.79 -13.28
N ILE A 187 2.28 -7.03 -12.27
CA ILE A 187 2.02 -7.34 -10.85
C ILE A 187 0.52 -7.24 -10.54
N MET A 188 -0.12 -6.13 -10.94
CA MET A 188 -1.55 -5.91 -10.77
C MET A 188 -2.39 -6.99 -11.47
N LYS A 189 -2.02 -7.37 -12.70
CA LYS A 189 -2.71 -8.39 -13.50
C LYS A 189 -2.68 -9.74 -12.79
N GLU A 190 -1.54 -10.15 -12.24
CA GLU A 190 -1.44 -11.40 -11.50
C GLU A 190 -2.17 -11.36 -10.16
N ALA A 191 -2.20 -10.22 -9.46
CA ALA A 191 -3.05 -10.06 -8.28
C ALA A 191 -4.54 -10.20 -8.65
N ALA A 192 -4.97 -9.59 -9.77
CA ALA A 192 -6.34 -9.72 -10.25
C ALA A 192 -6.68 -11.15 -10.65
N MET A 193 -5.71 -11.88 -11.23
CA MET A 193 -5.87 -13.30 -11.58
C MET A 193 -6.19 -14.18 -10.36
N PHE A 194 -5.63 -13.86 -9.18
CA PHE A 194 -6.00 -14.56 -7.94
C PHE A 194 -7.49 -14.42 -7.66
N PHE A 195 -8.05 -13.21 -7.73
CA PHE A 195 -9.48 -12.99 -7.48
C PHE A 195 -10.40 -13.51 -8.59
N VAL A 196 -9.90 -13.67 -9.82
CA VAL A 196 -10.64 -14.38 -10.88
C VAL A 196 -10.92 -15.83 -10.47
N ASP A 197 -10.01 -16.47 -9.74
CA ASP A 197 -10.15 -17.85 -9.28
C ASP A 197 -10.74 -17.95 -7.86
N PHE A 198 -10.49 -16.96 -7.00
CA PHE A 198 -10.85 -16.99 -5.58
C PHE A 198 -12.28 -16.53 -5.29
N LEU A 199 -12.83 -15.60 -6.09
CA LEU A 199 -14.21 -15.13 -5.88
C LEU A 199 -15.21 -16.24 -6.18
N ILE A 200 -16.16 -16.43 -5.26
CA ILE A 200 -17.27 -17.37 -5.42
C ILE A 200 -18.60 -16.63 -5.45
N GLU A 201 -19.61 -17.29 -6.00
CA GLU A 201 -20.99 -16.81 -5.94
C GLU A 201 -21.58 -17.08 -4.56
N ASP A 202 -22.07 -16.03 -3.89
CA ASP A 202 -22.82 -16.14 -2.65
C ASP A 202 -24.14 -16.87 -2.93
N PRO A 203 -24.39 -18.05 -2.32
CA PRO A 203 -25.62 -18.80 -2.56
C PRO A 203 -26.89 -18.05 -2.11
N LYS A 204 -26.76 -17.00 -1.28
CA LYS A 204 -27.92 -16.20 -0.84
C LYS A 204 -28.28 -15.08 -1.80
N THR A 205 -27.29 -14.42 -2.39
CA THR A 205 -27.51 -13.18 -3.16
C THR A 205 -27.15 -13.29 -4.64
N GLY A 206 -26.36 -14.30 -5.04
CA GLY A 206 -25.86 -14.45 -6.41
C GLY A 206 -24.70 -13.51 -6.77
N TRP A 207 -24.28 -12.64 -5.83
CA TRP A 207 -23.12 -11.77 -6.01
C TRP A 207 -21.82 -12.52 -5.81
N LEU A 208 -20.75 -12.04 -6.43
CA LEU A 208 -19.39 -12.51 -6.18
C LEU A 208 -18.85 -11.91 -4.87
N ILE A 209 -18.34 -12.78 -4.01
CA ILE A 209 -17.77 -12.45 -2.70
C ILE A 209 -16.43 -13.18 -2.48
N SER A 210 -15.57 -12.62 -1.64
CA SER A 210 -14.37 -13.27 -1.12
C SER A 210 -14.69 -14.07 0.14
N THR A 211 -14.17 -15.29 0.27
CA THR A 211 -14.31 -16.07 1.52
C THR A 211 -13.32 -17.24 1.60
N PRO A 212 -12.78 -17.57 2.79
CA PRO A 212 -12.89 -16.80 4.03
C PRO A 212 -12.01 -15.54 4.00
N SER A 213 -12.48 -14.47 4.63
CA SER A 213 -11.71 -13.23 4.87
C SER A 213 -12.15 -12.59 6.19
N ASN A 214 -11.73 -11.38 6.50
CA ASN A 214 -12.22 -10.63 7.68
C ASN A 214 -12.31 -9.12 7.40
N SER A 215 -12.96 -8.38 8.29
CA SER A 215 -12.86 -6.92 8.36
C SER A 215 -11.80 -6.60 9.42
N PRO A 216 -10.54 -6.30 9.04
CA PRO A 216 -9.45 -6.12 9.99
C PRO A 216 -9.82 -5.15 11.12
N GLU A 217 -9.72 -5.50 12.40
CA GLU A 217 -9.41 -6.81 13.01
C GLU A 217 -10.56 -7.27 13.93
N ILE A 218 -11.81 -7.02 13.51
CA ILE A 218 -13.00 -7.26 14.32
C ILE A 218 -13.89 -8.36 13.76
N GLY A 219 -14.60 -9.06 14.65
CA GLY A 219 -15.68 -9.99 14.25
C GLY A 219 -15.23 -11.35 13.71
N GLY A 220 -13.93 -11.58 13.52
CA GLY A 220 -13.41 -12.87 13.06
C GLY A 220 -13.57 -13.09 11.55
N LEU A 221 -13.57 -14.35 11.12
CA LEU A 221 -13.75 -14.67 9.70
C LEU A 221 -15.19 -14.46 9.26
N VAL A 222 -15.36 -13.76 8.14
CA VAL A 222 -16.63 -13.50 7.47
C VAL A 222 -16.50 -13.79 5.97
N ALA A 223 -17.65 -13.84 5.30
CA ALA A 223 -17.73 -13.96 3.85
C ALA A 223 -18.15 -12.59 3.27
N GLY A 224 -17.41 -12.10 2.28
CA GLY A 224 -17.67 -10.84 1.59
C GLY A 224 -17.66 -9.61 2.50
N PRO A 225 -16.59 -9.32 3.26
CA PRO A 225 -16.50 -8.04 3.97
C PRO A 225 -16.45 -6.88 2.96
N THR A 226 -17.11 -5.76 3.26
CA THR A 226 -17.17 -4.58 2.37
C THR A 226 -15.79 -4.09 1.95
N MET A 227 -14.79 -4.18 2.82
CA MET A 227 -13.40 -3.81 2.51
C MET A 227 -12.83 -4.63 1.35
N ASP A 228 -13.09 -5.95 1.31
CA ASP A 228 -12.64 -6.79 0.18
C ASP A 228 -13.37 -6.40 -1.11
N HIS A 229 -14.69 -6.13 -1.03
CA HIS A 229 -15.44 -5.69 -2.21
C HIS A 229 -14.83 -4.43 -2.82
N GLN A 230 -14.44 -3.46 -1.99
CA GLN A 230 -13.83 -2.21 -2.45
C GLN A 230 -12.45 -2.44 -3.05
N ILE A 231 -11.54 -3.13 -2.35
CA ILE A 231 -10.17 -3.34 -2.80
C ILE A 231 -10.14 -4.16 -4.10
N ILE A 232 -10.93 -5.24 -4.19
CA ILE A 232 -10.98 -6.09 -5.38
C ILE A 232 -11.59 -5.33 -6.57
N ARG A 233 -12.61 -4.51 -6.32
CA ARG A 233 -13.23 -3.67 -7.35
C ARG A 233 -12.24 -2.62 -7.89
N ASP A 234 -11.46 -2.00 -7.01
CA ASP A 234 -10.42 -1.04 -7.40
C ASP A 234 -9.31 -1.72 -8.20
N LEU A 235 -8.83 -2.89 -7.74
CA LEU A 235 -7.83 -3.67 -8.47
C LEU A 235 -8.30 -4.03 -9.88
N PHE A 236 -9.55 -4.49 -10.03
CA PHE A 236 -10.12 -4.83 -11.33
C PHE A 236 -10.25 -3.58 -12.21
N THR A 237 -10.72 -2.46 -11.66
CA THR A 237 -10.81 -1.17 -12.37
C THR A 237 -9.45 -0.74 -12.89
N ASN A 238 -8.43 -0.73 -12.03
CA ASN A 238 -7.07 -0.33 -12.38
C ASN A 238 -6.47 -1.26 -13.45
N CYS A 239 -6.70 -2.57 -13.37
CA CYS A 239 -6.26 -3.52 -14.39
C CYS A 239 -6.96 -3.30 -15.74
N ILE A 240 -8.26 -3.01 -15.73
CA ILE A 240 -9.05 -2.73 -16.93
C ILE A 240 -8.52 -1.46 -17.62
N GLU A 241 -8.29 -0.38 -16.87
CA GLU A 241 -7.77 0.87 -17.40
C GLU A 241 -6.33 0.74 -17.90
N ALA A 242 -5.44 0.11 -17.14
CA ALA A 242 -4.07 -0.18 -17.57
C ALA A 242 -4.04 -0.98 -18.88
N SER A 243 -4.87 -2.02 -18.99
CA SER A 243 -5.02 -2.81 -20.22
C SER A 243 -5.47 -1.96 -21.42
N LYS A 244 -6.41 -1.02 -21.24
CA LYS A 244 -6.85 -0.10 -22.31
C LYS A 244 -5.71 0.83 -22.74
N ILE A 245 -5.02 1.44 -21.78
CA ILE A 245 -3.92 2.37 -22.02
C ILE A 245 -2.78 1.72 -22.78
N LEU A 246 -2.46 0.47 -22.43
CA LEU A 246 -1.37 -0.30 -23.05
C LEU A 246 -1.78 -1.00 -24.34
N GLY A 247 -3.09 -1.15 -24.61
CA GLY A 247 -3.59 -1.86 -25.78
C GLY A 247 -3.36 -3.38 -25.74
N VAL A 248 -3.34 -3.99 -24.56
CA VAL A 248 -3.02 -5.41 -24.35
C VAL A 248 -4.16 -6.15 -23.64
N ASP A 249 -4.12 -7.50 -23.66
CA ASP A 249 -4.96 -8.35 -22.80
C ASP A 249 -6.49 -8.15 -22.92
N THR A 250 -6.98 -7.93 -24.15
CA THR A 250 -8.40 -7.67 -24.42
C THR A 250 -9.36 -8.71 -23.82
N ASP A 251 -9.03 -10.00 -23.89
CA ASP A 251 -9.88 -11.06 -23.33
C ASP A 251 -9.88 -11.06 -21.80
N PHE A 252 -8.72 -10.85 -21.18
CA PHE A 252 -8.63 -10.75 -19.73
C PHE A 252 -9.38 -9.51 -19.22
N ARG A 253 -9.23 -8.36 -19.90
CA ARG A 253 -9.99 -7.13 -19.60
C ARG A 253 -11.50 -7.36 -19.66
N ARG A 254 -11.99 -8.07 -20.67
CA ARG A 254 -13.40 -8.44 -20.80
C ARG A 254 -13.85 -9.29 -19.62
N LYS A 255 -13.07 -10.33 -19.27
CA LYS A 255 -13.34 -11.17 -18.10
C LYS A 255 -13.41 -10.36 -16.80
N LEU A 256 -12.45 -9.45 -16.56
CA LEU A 256 -12.47 -8.59 -15.39
C LEU A 256 -13.68 -7.66 -15.37
N THR A 257 -14.10 -7.13 -16.53
CA THR A 257 -15.28 -6.26 -16.62
C THR A 257 -16.56 -7.01 -16.24
N GLU A 258 -16.71 -8.25 -16.71
CA GLU A 258 -17.83 -9.12 -16.34
C GLU A 258 -17.86 -9.39 -14.83
N LEU A 259 -16.73 -9.83 -14.25
CA LEU A 259 -16.64 -10.12 -12.82
C LEU A 259 -16.83 -8.88 -11.95
N HIS A 260 -16.24 -7.74 -12.33
CA HIS A 260 -16.37 -6.47 -11.62
C HIS A 260 -17.83 -6.07 -11.42
N SER A 261 -18.67 -6.23 -12.46
CA SER A 261 -20.10 -5.91 -12.41
C SER A 261 -20.91 -6.83 -11.47
N ARG A 262 -20.33 -7.96 -11.07
CA ARG A 262 -20.94 -8.97 -10.20
C ARG A 262 -20.39 -8.96 -8.78
N ILE A 263 -19.39 -8.15 -8.45
CA ILE A 263 -18.92 -8.02 -7.06
C ILE A 263 -20.05 -7.41 -6.22
N ALA A 264 -20.32 -8.00 -5.05
CA ALA A 264 -21.36 -7.53 -4.14
C ALA A 264 -21.25 -6.02 -3.84
N PRO A 265 -22.38 -5.29 -3.75
CA PRO A 265 -22.38 -3.87 -3.40
C PRO A 265 -21.83 -3.63 -1.99
N ASN A 266 -21.51 -2.36 -1.69
CA ASN A 266 -20.97 -1.95 -0.38
C ASN A 266 -22.05 -1.86 0.69
#